data_AF-A0A699TAX2-F1
#
_entry.id   AF-A0A699TAX2-F1
#
_cell.length_a   1.000
_cell.length_b   1.000
_cell.length_c   1.000
_cell.angle_alpha   90.00
_cell.angle_beta   90.00
_cell.angle_gamma   90.00
#
_symmetry.space_group_name_H-M   'P 1'
#
loop_
_entity.id
_entity.type
_entity.pdbx_description
1 polymer ?
#
loop_
_entity_poly.entity_id
_entity_poly.type
_entity_poly.pdbx_seq_one_letter_code
_entity_poly.pdbx_strand_id
1 'polypeptide(L)'
;MCEFDIILGMDWLTEHHATIDCRSYRVIFGDIHAPEFVHHGSLPGKSMQIISALEAQFSDVFPDELPGIPPVREVEFNIELIPGSEPISKAPYRMAPIELKELKDQLQELLERGFIRPSVSPWGAPVLFIKKKDGSMRLCIDYRELNKITIRNRYPL
;
A
#
# COMPACT_ATOMS: atom_id res chain seq x y z
N MET A 1 16.32 9.65 -11.00
CA MET A 1 15.83 9.51 -12.39
C MET A 1 16.58 8.36 -13.00
N CYS A 2 15.91 7.22 -13.17
CA CYS A 2 16.46 6.07 -13.86
C CYS A 2 15.73 6.02 -15.21
N GLU A 3 16.47 6.18 -16.31
CA GLU A 3 15.96 5.89 -17.65
C GLU A 3 15.72 4.37 -17.76
N PHE A 4 14.53 4.00 -18.24
CA PHE A 4 14.17 2.61 -18.50
C PHE A 4 13.65 2.50 -19.94
N ASP A 5 14.24 1.58 -20.71
CA ASP A 5 13.76 1.18 -22.03
C ASP A 5 12.76 0.03 -21.86
N ILE A 6 11.47 0.33 -21.90
CA ILE A 6 10.38 -0.66 -21.85
C ILE A 6 9.99 -1.03 -23.28
N ILE A 7 9.83 -2.33 -23.52
CA ILE A 7 9.21 -2.86 -24.74
C ILE A 7 7.80 -3.35 -24.41
N LEU A 8 6.81 -2.71 -25.01
CA LEU A 8 5.39 -2.78 -24.67
C LEU A 8 4.66 -3.96 -25.36
N GLY A 9 4.96 -5.20 -25.01
CA GLY A 9 4.13 -6.33 -25.46
C GLY A 9 4.19 -6.64 -26.97
N MET A 10 3.47 -7.69 -27.38
CA MET A 10 3.58 -8.25 -28.75
C MET A 10 2.90 -7.40 -29.81
N ASP A 11 1.82 -6.71 -29.47
CA ASP A 11 1.09 -5.78 -30.32
C ASP A 11 1.97 -4.59 -30.73
N TRP A 12 2.60 -3.93 -29.76
CA TRP A 12 3.48 -2.78 -30.03
C TRP A 12 4.75 -3.19 -30.79
N LEU A 13 5.36 -4.32 -30.41
CA LEU A 13 6.51 -4.90 -31.12
C LEU A 13 6.19 -5.21 -32.58
N THR A 14 4.97 -5.69 -32.85
CA THR A 14 4.51 -6.01 -34.21
C THR A 14 4.32 -4.73 -35.02
N GLU A 15 3.71 -3.69 -34.44
CA GLU A 15 3.53 -2.38 -35.09
C GLU A 15 4.85 -1.74 -35.52
N HIS A 16 5.90 -1.89 -34.70
CA HIS A 16 7.22 -1.28 -34.95
C HIS A 16 8.21 -2.23 -35.64
N HIS A 17 7.73 -3.35 -36.20
CA HIS A 17 8.55 -4.35 -36.90
C HIS A 17 9.80 -4.78 -36.10
N ALA A 18 9.62 -4.98 -34.81
CA ALA A 18 10.74 -5.20 -33.91
C ALA A 18 11.29 -6.62 -34.01
N THR A 19 12.61 -6.76 -34.10
CA THR A 19 13.34 -8.03 -34.07
C THR A 19 14.25 -8.09 -32.84
N ILE A 20 14.07 -9.12 -32.01
CA ILE A 20 14.84 -9.31 -30.77
C ILE A 20 15.98 -10.31 -31.02
N ASP A 21 17.23 -9.83 -31.00
CA ASP A 21 18.44 -10.66 -31.02
C ASP A 21 18.96 -10.87 -29.60
N CYS A 22 18.52 -11.98 -29.00
CA CYS A 22 18.93 -12.37 -27.66
C CYS A 22 20.41 -12.72 -27.53
N ARG A 23 21.09 -13.12 -28.62
CA ARG A 23 22.52 -13.48 -28.57
C ARG A 23 23.39 -12.24 -28.41
N SER A 24 23.04 -11.18 -29.12
CA SER A 24 23.80 -9.93 -29.12
C SER A 24 23.29 -8.91 -28.10
N TYR A 25 22.25 -9.26 -27.33
CA TYR A 25 21.54 -8.35 -26.42
C TYR A 25 21.03 -7.10 -27.15
N ARG A 26 20.37 -7.26 -28.31
CA ARG A 26 19.90 -6.15 -29.14
C ARG A 26 18.44 -6.28 -29.53
N VAL A 27 17.79 -5.13 -29.67
CA VAL A 27 16.45 -5.01 -30.24
C VAL A 27 16.54 -4.07 -31.42
N ILE A 28 16.10 -4.56 -32.58
CA ILE A 28 16.18 -3.86 -33.87
C ILE A 28 14.76 -3.47 -34.28
N PHE A 29 14.56 -2.25 -34.72
CA PHE A 29 13.26 -1.75 -35.19
C PHE A 29 13.33 -1.39 -36.67
N GLY A 30 12.29 -1.77 -37.42
CA GLY A 30 12.26 -1.65 -38.87
C GLY A 30 12.89 -2.86 -39.60
N ASP A 31 13.35 -2.66 -40.83
CA ASP A 31 13.92 -3.72 -41.67
C ASP A 31 15.29 -4.21 -41.12
N ILE A 32 15.48 -5.52 -41.05
CA ILE A 32 16.73 -6.11 -40.51
C ILE A 32 17.97 -5.80 -41.36
N HIS A 33 17.79 -5.50 -42.64
CA HIS A 33 18.84 -5.15 -43.59
C HIS A 33 19.08 -3.64 -43.67
N ALA A 34 18.13 -2.83 -43.17
CA ALA A 34 18.23 -1.37 -43.09
C ALA A 34 17.50 -0.87 -41.83
N PRO A 35 18.08 -1.10 -40.63
CA PRO A 35 17.39 -0.83 -39.38
C PRO A 35 17.23 0.68 -39.16
N GLU A 36 16.04 1.09 -38.75
CA GLU A 36 15.75 2.49 -38.41
C GLU A 36 16.33 2.84 -37.05
N PHE A 37 16.23 1.91 -36.10
CA PHE A 37 16.71 2.09 -34.74
C PHE A 37 17.19 0.76 -34.15
N VAL A 38 18.26 0.82 -33.35
CA VAL A 38 18.79 -0.35 -32.64
C VAL A 38 19.08 0.00 -31.19
N HIS A 39 18.43 -0.73 -30.29
CA HIS A 39 18.66 -0.65 -28.85
C HIS A 39 19.55 -1.80 -28.35
N HIS A 40 20.42 -1.51 -27.39
CA HIS A 40 21.32 -2.48 -26.76
C HIS A 40 20.91 -2.71 -25.31
N GLY A 41 20.47 -3.94 -25.01
CA GLY A 41 20.04 -4.35 -23.68
C GLY A 41 21.18 -4.44 -22.65
N SER A 42 20.81 -4.55 -21.39
CA SER A 42 21.76 -4.65 -20.27
C SER A 42 22.53 -5.98 -20.26
N LEU A 43 23.80 -5.93 -19.85
CA LEU A 43 24.69 -7.09 -19.73
C LEU A 43 24.14 -8.16 -18.75
N PRO A 44 24.42 -9.45 -18.99
CA PRO A 44 24.02 -10.53 -18.10
C PRO A 44 24.64 -10.35 -16.70
N GLY A 45 23.80 -10.22 -15.67
CA GLY A 45 24.21 -10.12 -14.26
C GLY A 45 23.65 -8.90 -13.50
N LYS A 46 23.08 -7.92 -14.20
CA LYS A 46 22.30 -6.84 -13.57
C LYS A 46 20.84 -7.30 -13.51
N SER A 47 20.25 -7.37 -12.31
CA SER A 47 18.84 -7.75 -12.17
C SER A 47 17.97 -6.71 -12.90
N MET A 48 17.31 -7.11 -13.99
CA MET A 48 16.23 -6.32 -14.57
C MET A 48 15.14 -6.19 -13.51
N GLN A 49 14.82 -4.96 -13.12
CA GLN A 49 13.56 -4.67 -12.43
C GLN A 49 12.49 -4.61 -13.51
N ILE A 50 11.86 -5.75 -13.79
CA ILE A 50 10.67 -5.79 -14.64
C ILE A 50 9.54 -5.18 -13.78
N ILE A 51 9.29 -3.88 -13.95
CA ILE A 51 8.03 -3.30 -13.50
C ILE A 51 6.98 -3.90 -14.43
N SER A 52 5.99 -4.61 -13.87
CA SER A 52 4.88 -5.13 -14.66
C SER A 52 4.25 -3.95 -15.41
N ALA A 53 3.92 -4.08 -16.71
CA ALA A 53 3.24 -3.00 -17.44
C ALA A 53 1.98 -2.51 -16.71
N LEU A 54 1.36 -3.39 -15.89
CA LEU A 54 0.26 -3.06 -15.00
C LEU A 54 0.68 -2.15 -13.82
N GLU A 55 1.83 -2.38 -13.19
CA GLU A 55 2.34 -1.51 -12.12
C GLU A 55 2.71 -0.12 -12.65
N ALA A 56 3.25 -0.05 -13.88
CA ALA A 56 3.54 1.22 -14.54
C ALA A 56 2.26 1.95 -14.98
N GLN A 57 1.27 1.22 -15.51
CA GLN A 57 0.01 1.79 -15.98
C GLN A 57 -0.92 2.21 -14.82
N PHE A 58 -0.87 1.50 -13.69
CA PHE A 58 -1.70 1.71 -12.52
C PHE A 58 -0.85 2.06 -11.29
N SER A 59 0.18 2.90 -11.47
CA SER A 59 1.08 3.30 -10.38
C SER A 59 0.36 4.01 -9.23
N ASP A 60 -0.80 4.61 -9.51
CA ASP A 60 -1.71 5.21 -8.55
C ASP A 60 -2.49 4.18 -7.71
N VAL A 61 -2.68 2.96 -8.25
CA VAL A 61 -3.37 1.84 -7.57
C VAL A 61 -2.40 1.01 -6.73
N PHE A 62 -1.12 0.96 -7.10
CA PHE A 62 -0.07 0.20 -6.41
C PHE A 62 1.02 1.10 -5.79
N PRO A 63 0.70 2.10 -4.97
CA PRO A 63 1.72 2.90 -4.34
C PRO A 63 2.42 2.13 -3.21
N ASP A 64 3.73 2.36 -3.03
CA ASP A 64 4.50 1.78 -1.93
C ASP A 64 3.95 2.22 -0.55
N GLU A 65 3.34 3.40 -0.50
CA GLU A 65 2.67 3.96 0.68
C GLU A 65 1.27 4.46 0.35
N LEU A 66 0.35 4.32 1.30
CA LEU A 66 -1.01 4.82 1.12
C LEU A 66 -1.04 6.36 1.08
N PRO A 67 -1.70 6.97 0.08
CA PRO A 67 -1.72 8.42 -0.12
C PRO A 67 -2.56 9.21 0.90
N GLY A 68 -3.12 8.52 1.91
CA GLY A 68 -4.01 9.10 2.94
C GLY A 68 -5.42 8.54 2.85
N ILE A 69 -6.40 9.33 3.31
CA ILE A 69 -7.82 8.93 3.30
C ILE A 69 -8.31 8.81 1.85
N PRO A 70 -9.03 7.74 1.48
CA PRO A 70 -9.65 7.64 0.16
C PRO A 70 -10.66 8.78 -0.08
N PRO A 71 -10.95 9.12 -1.35
CA PRO A 71 -12.01 10.07 -1.67
C PRO A 71 -13.35 9.59 -1.09
N VAL A 72 -14.22 10.54 -0.75
CA VAL A 72 -15.57 10.25 -0.23
C VAL A 72 -16.33 9.39 -1.24
N ARG A 73 -16.98 8.33 -0.74
CA ARG A 73 -17.80 7.40 -1.53
C ARG A 73 -19.24 7.44 -1.02
N GLU A 74 -20.18 6.98 -1.84
CA GLU A 74 -21.61 6.89 -1.48
C GLU A 74 -21.88 5.94 -0.30
N VAL A 75 -21.00 4.94 -0.12
CA VAL A 75 -21.11 3.96 0.95
C VAL A 75 -20.23 4.37 2.12
N GLU A 76 -20.87 4.68 3.25
CA GLU A 76 -20.20 4.91 4.52
C GLU A 76 -20.11 3.63 5.35
N PHE A 77 -19.00 3.46 6.07
CA PHE A 77 -18.83 2.36 6.99
C PHE A 77 -19.44 2.72 8.36
N ASN A 78 -20.58 2.13 8.68
CA ASN A 78 -21.26 2.33 9.96
C ASN A 78 -20.95 1.21 10.95
N ILE A 79 -20.69 1.57 12.20
CA ILE A 79 -20.57 0.63 13.32
C ILE A 79 -21.89 0.64 14.07
N GLU A 80 -22.76 -0.33 13.76
CA GLU A 80 -24.04 -0.47 14.44
C GLU A 80 -23.85 -1.12 15.82
N LEU A 81 -24.43 -0.51 16.85
CA LEU A 81 -24.38 -1.00 18.22
C LEU A 81 -25.73 -1.60 18.64
N ILE A 82 -25.70 -2.56 19.56
CA ILE A 82 -26.91 -3.12 20.19
C ILE A 82 -27.69 -1.96 20.85
N PRO A 83 -29.00 -1.81 20.58
CA PRO A 83 -29.80 -0.74 21.17
C PRO A 83 -29.70 -0.69 22.70
N GLY A 84 -29.52 0.51 23.24
CA GLY A 84 -29.34 0.73 24.69
C GLY A 84 -27.91 0.52 25.21
N SER A 85 -26.93 0.26 24.34
CA SER A 85 -25.52 0.21 24.76
C SER A 85 -25.01 1.58 25.19
N GLU A 86 -24.30 1.63 26.31
CA GLU A 86 -23.66 2.84 26.83
C GLU A 86 -22.19 2.98 26.36
N PRO A 87 -21.62 4.19 26.36
CA PRO A 87 -20.22 4.41 26.04
C PRO A 87 -19.26 3.63 26.93
N ILE A 88 -18.26 3.01 26.30
CA ILE A 88 -17.21 2.25 26.98
C ILE A 88 -15.92 3.08 26.95
N SER A 89 -15.41 3.44 28.13
CA SER A 89 -14.13 4.12 28.28
C SER A 89 -13.21 3.33 29.21
N LYS A 90 -12.14 2.76 28.65
CA LYS A 90 -11.12 2.01 29.38
C LYS A 90 -9.84 2.83 29.50
N ALA A 91 -9.24 2.80 30.68
CA ALA A 91 -7.95 3.42 30.91
C ALA A 91 -6.86 2.80 30.01
N PRO A 92 -5.91 3.59 29.50
CA PRO A 92 -4.75 3.06 28.78
C PRO A 92 -3.95 2.07 29.63
N TYR A 93 -3.34 1.09 28.98
CA TYR A 93 -2.41 0.20 29.65
C TYR A 93 -1.14 0.95 30.09
N ARG A 94 -0.48 0.45 31.13
CA ARG A 94 0.82 0.98 31.54
C ARG A 94 1.84 0.66 30.45
N MET A 95 2.58 1.68 30.03
CA MET A 95 3.58 1.59 28.98
C MET A 95 4.96 1.98 29.53
N ALA A 96 5.98 1.29 29.06
CA ALA A 96 7.37 1.69 29.29
C ALA A 96 7.69 3.00 28.53
N PRO A 97 8.74 3.75 28.93
CA PRO A 97 9.10 5.00 28.25
C PRO A 97 9.34 4.85 26.73
N ILE A 98 9.88 3.71 26.31
CA ILE A 98 10.11 3.41 24.88
C ILE A 98 8.82 3.21 24.11
N GLU A 99 7.83 2.52 24.70
CA GLU A 99 6.51 2.31 24.10
C GLU A 99 5.73 3.62 24.04
N LEU A 100 5.87 4.48 25.06
CA LEU A 100 5.21 5.78 25.07
C LEU A 100 5.78 6.72 23.99
N LYS A 101 7.10 6.65 23.74
CA LYS A 101 7.71 7.38 22.62
C LYS A 101 7.16 6.87 21.29
N GLU A 102 7.20 5.55 21.08
CA GLU A 102 6.68 4.93 19.86
C GLU A 102 5.20 5.25 19.62
N LEU A 103 4.39 5.28 20.68
CA LEU A 103 2.98 5.68 20.61
C LEU A 103 2.82 7.09 20.06
N LYS A 104 3.62 8.05 20.55
CA LYS A 104 3.55 9.43 20.07
C LYS A 104 3.96 9.53 18.61
N ASP A 105 5.04 8.86 18.23
CA ASP A 105 5.58 8.88 16.87
C ASP A 105 4.54 8.31 15.88
N GLN A 106 3.95 7.14 16.17
CA GLN A 106 2.92 6.55 15.31
C GLN A 106 1.60 7.34 15.29
N LEU A 107 1.17 7.93 16.43
CA LEU A 107 -0.02 8.78 16.43
C LEU A 107 0.18 10.05 15.61
N GLN A 108 1.37 10.66 15.68
CA GLN A 108 1.71 11.83 14.89
C GLN A 108 1.67 11.51 13.39
N GLU A 109 2.27 10.38 12.98
CA GLU A 109 2.21 9.93 11.59
C GLU A 109 0.76 9.71 11.12
N LEU A 110 -0.08 9.05 11.92
CA LEU A 110 -1.49 8.82 11.59
C LEU A 110 -2.29 10.13 11.49
N LEU A 111 -1.96 11.14 12.31
CA LEU A 111 -2.55 12.48 12.24
C LEU A 111 -2.13 13.22 10.97
N GLU A 112 -0.85 13.19 10.63
CA GLU A 112 -0.29 13.83 9.43
C GLU A 112 -0.83 13.22 8.14
N ARG A 113 -1.00 11.89 8.11
CA ARG A 113 -1.67 11.18 7.00
C ARG A 113 -3.20 11.39 6.97
N GLY A 114 -3.77 12.00 8.00
CA GLY A 114 -5.21 12.27 8.13
C GLY A 114 -6.06 11.07 8.53
N PHE A 115 -5.48 9.90 8.81
CA PHE A 115 -6.23 8.69 9.17
C PHE A 115 -6.98 8.81 10.49
N ILE A 116 -6.50 9.65 11.40
CA ILE A 116 -7.15 9.95 12.69
C ILE A 116 -7.24 11.46 12.91
N ARG A 117 -8.07 11.85 13.89
CA ARG A 117 -8.17 13.22 14.37
C ARG A 117 -8.39 13.24 15.88
N PRO A 118 -8.03 14.33 16.58
CA PRO A 118 -8.41 14.52 17.98
C PRO A 118 -9.93 14.43 18.16
N SER A 119 -10.34 13.84 19.28
CA SER A 119 -11.75 13.57 19.58
C SER A 119 -12.02 13.79 21.06
N VAL A 120 -13.24 14.21 21.38
CA VAL A 120 -13.80 14.31 22.75
C VAL A 120 -14.86 13.23 22.99
N SER A 121 -14.70 12.08 22.35
CA SER A 121 -15.63 10.96 22.45
C SER A 121 -15.78 10.46 23.89
N PRO A 122 -17.00 10.11 24.34
CA PRO A 122 -17.18 9.39 25.60
C PRO A 122 -16.65 7.95 25.53
N TRP A 123 -16.30 7.46 24.33
CA TRP A 123 -15.72 6.15 24.08
C TRP A 123 -14.18 6.20 24.11
N GLY A 124 -13.57 5.20 24.74
CA GLY A 124 -12.12 5.06 24.83
C GLY A 124 -11.69 3.60 24.88
N ALA A 125 -10.83 3.19 23.95
CA ALA A 125 -10.23 1.86 23.90
C ALA A 125 -8.72 1.96 24.17
N PRO A 126 -8.12 1.04 24.95
CA PRO A 126 -6.71 1.08 25.24
C PRO A 126 -5.90 0.61 24.03
N VAL A 127 -4.68 1.10 23.93
CA VAL A 127 -3.70 0.71 22.92
C VAL A 127 -2.70 -0.27 23.51
N LEU A 128 -2.26 -1.23 22.71
CA LEU A 128 -1.19 -2.17 23.02
C LEU A 128 -0.24 -2.34 21.82
N PHE A 129 1.01 -2.69 22.09
CA PHE A 129 2.00 -2.94 21.05
C PHE A 129 2.26 -4.43 20.85
N ILE A 130 2.39 -4.84 19.60
CA ILE A 130 2.81 -6.18 19.20
C ILE A 130 4.12 -6.06 18.43
N LYS A 131 5.12 -6.89 18.76
CA LYS A 131 6.37 -6.92 18.01
C LYS A 131 6.18 -7.64 16.68
N LYS A 132 6.56 -6.99 15.59
CA LYS A 132 6.69 -7.62 14.27
C LYS A 132 7.95 -8.49 14.21
N LYS A 133 8.06 -9.31 13.17
CA LYS A 133 9.24 -10.18 12.92
C LYS A 133 10.54 -9.39 12.77
N ASP A 134 10.45 -8.17 12.22
CA ASP A 134 11.58 -7.26 12.02
C ASP A 134 12.01 -6.52 13.30
N GLY A 135 11.34 -6.76 14.44
CA GLY A 135 11.61 -6.10 15.72
C GLY A 135 10.87 -4.78 15.93
N SER A 136 10.21 -4.22 14.91
CA SER A 136 9.39 -3.01 15.05
C SER A 136 8.10 -3.27 15.85
N MET A 137 7.54 -2.22 16.43
CA MET A 137 6.28 -2.31 17.18
C MET A 137 5.09 -1.96 16.29
N ARG A 138 3.99 -2.71 16.41
CA ARG A 138 2.73 -2.44 15.74
C ARG A 138 1.71 -1.96 16.77
N LEU A 139 1.23 -0.73 16.61
CA LEU A 139 0.13 -0.18 17.39
C LEU A 139 -1.14 -0.98 17.10
N CYS A 140 -1.77 -1.50 18.14
CA CYS A 140 -3.04 -2.25 18.07
C CYS A 140 -4.03 -1.65 19.07
N ILE A 141 -5.24 -1.35 18.61
CA ILE A 141 -6.31 -0.86 19.48
C ILE A 141 -7.15 -2.04 19.96
N ASP A 142 -7.35 -2.15 21.27
CA ASP A 142 -8.14 -3.22 21.86
C ASP A 142 -9.66 -2.92 21.79
N TYR A 143 -10.24 -3.21 20.64
CA TYR A 143 -11.68 -3.07 20.40
C TYR A 143 -12.51 -4.21 20.99
N ARG A 144 -11.97 -5.11 21.83
CA ARG A 144 -12.71 -6.30 22.30
C ARG A 144 -14.05 -5.97 22.96
N GLU A 145 -14.13 -4.92 23.78
CA GLU A 145 -15.41 -4.54 24.39
C GLU A 145 -16.37 -3.90 23.41
N LEU A 146 -15.88 -3.04 22.52
CA LEU A 146 -16.69 -2.46 21.45
C LEU A 146 -17.29 -3.57 20.57
N ASN A 147 -16.46 -4.52 20.15
CA ASN A 147 -16.87 -5.64 19.31
C ASN A 147 -17.91 -6.57 19.95
N LYS A 148 -18.02 -6.61 21.30
CA LYS A 148 -19.07 -7.38 21.99
C LYS A 148 -20.45 -6.74 21.83
N ILE A 149 -20.50 -5.42 21.73
CA ILE A 149 -21.74 -4.65 21.62
C ILE A 149 -22.04 -4.19 20.19
N THR A 150 -21.14 -4.45 19.24
CA THR A 150 -21.37 -4.21 17.81
C THR A 150 -22.25 -5.31 17.22
N ILE A 151 -23.27 -4.92 16.45
CA ILE A 151 -24.10 -5.83 15.67
C ILE A 151 -23.25 -6.45 14.57
N ARG A 152 -23.17 -7.79 14.53
CA ARG A 152 -22.35 -8.50 13.56
C ARG A 152 -22.97 -8.41 12.18
N ASN A 153 -22.29 -7.74 11.26
CA ASN A 153 -22.64 -7.78 9.86
C ASN A 153 -22.24 -9.13 9.24
N ARG A 154 -23.21 -9.85 8.65
CA ARG A 154 -22.99 -11.15 7.99
C ARG A 154 -23.11 -10.99 6.48
N TYR A 155 -22.09 -10.41 5.87
CA TYR A 155 -21.94 -10.46 4.43
C TYR A 155 -21.25 -11.77 4.01
N PRO A 156 -21.65 -12.39 2.89
CA PRO A 156 -20.91 -13.50 2.31
C PRO A 156 -19.51 -13.01 1.89
N LEU A 157 -18.49 -13.82 2.18
CA LEU A 157 -17.10 -13.62 1.78
C LEU A 157 -16.78 -14.41 0.52
#